data_AF-A0A2G2R030-F1
#
_entry.id   AF-A0A2G2R030-F1
#
_cell.length_a   1.000
_cell.length_b   1.000
_cell.length_c   1.000
_cell.angle_alpha   90.00
_cell.angle_beta   90.00
_cell.angle_gamma   90.00
#
_symmetry.space_group_name_H-M   'P 1'
#
loop_
_entity.id
_entity.type
_entity.pdbx_description
1 polymer ?
#
loop_
_entity_poly.entity_id
_entity_poly.type
_entity_poly.pdbx_seq_one_letter_code
_entity_poly.pdbx_strand_id
1 'polypeptide(L)'
;MWNILILELKMAIAQKKSHKFNILRRHKDATVELTKLNREIALRMIALAHETGEVKPLIDAVNALRSSEKYYFQDTVQVDTARVQKKLGDVLLNIGKNEDDMSAIEAAIIAYRGAITIASMIGAQDLRLDARKSYALAMNYVGKGERTQTVSLMGAA
;
A
#
# COMPACT_ATOMS: atom_id res chain seq x y z
N MET A 1 8.74 8.98 56.96
CA MET A 1 9.19 9.86 55.86
C MET A 1 9.72 9.06 54.67
N TRP A 2 10.69 8.15 54.85
CA TRP A 2 11.28 7.33 53.77
C TRP A 2 10.28 6.45 52.98
N ASN A 3 9.35 5.77 53.68
CA ASN A 3 8.32 4.95 53.02
C ASN A 3 7.35 5.74 52.15
N ILE A 4 7.05 7.00 52.52
CA ILE A 4 6.17 7.88 51.73
C ILE A 4 6.86 8.25 50.41
N LEU A 5 8.15 8.62 50.49
CA LEU A 5 8.96 8.99 49.32
C LEU A 5 9.11 7.81 48.33
N ILE A 6 9.26 6.59 48.83
CA ILE A 6 9.28 5.38 47.99
C ILE A 6 7.93 5.15 47.30
N LEU A 7 6.81 5.38 48.02
CA LEU A 7 5.47 5.20 47.46
C LEU A 7 5.21 6.22 46.33
N GLU A 8 5.57 7.48 46.54
CA GLU A 8 5.47 8.54 45.54
C GLU A 8 6.31 8.24 44.30
N LEU A 9 7.54 7.77 44.48
CA LEU A 9 8.40 7.38 43.36
C LEU A 9 7.80 6.22 42.54
N LYS A 10 7.25 5.19 43.21
CA LYS A 10 6.57 4.06 42.56
C LYS A 10 5.32 4.51 41.78
N MET A 11 4.53 5.41 42.37
CA MET A 11 3.35 6.01 41.72
C MET A 11 3.74 6.81 40.48
N ALA A 12 4.77 7.66 40.57
CA ALA A 12 5.27 8.43 39.44
C ALA A 12 5.79 7.55 38.29
N ILE A 13 6.51 6.47 38.60
CA ILE A 13 6.97 5.48 37.61
C ILE A 13 5.78 4.77 36.94
N ALA A 14 4.78 4.35 37.72
CA ALA A 14 3.57 3.71 37.20
C ALA A 14 2.79 4.66 36.29
N GLN A 15 2.65 5.93 36.68
CA GLN A 15 1.96 6.95 35.89
C GLN A 15 2.69 7.24 34.58
N LYS A 16 4.03 7.34 34.59
CA LYS A 16 4.84 7.52 33.38
C LYS A 16 4.72 6.32 32.44
N LYS A 17 4.72 5.10 32.97
CA LYS A 17 4.53 3.86 32.19
C LYS A 17 3.13 3.80 31.55
N SER A 18 2.09 4.12 32.33
CA SER A 18 0.71 4.22 31.85
C SER A 18 0.55 5.27 30.74
N HIS A 19 1.14 6.45 30.92
CA HIS A 19 1.11 7.51 29.92
C HIS A 19 1.79 7.09 28.61
N LYS A 20 2.97 6.48 28.68
CA LYS A 20 3.68 5.92 27.51
C LYS A 20 2.83 4.88 26.78
N PHE A 21 2.19 3.97 27.52
CA PHE A 21 1.31 2.96 26.95
C PHE A 21 0.10 3.58 26.22
N ASN A 22 -0.54 4.59 26.81
CA ASN A 22 -1.66 5.29 26.20
C ASN A 22 -1.27 6.05 24.91
N ILE A 23 -0.05 6.60 24.85
CA ILE A 23 0.46 7.21 23.62
C ILE A 23 0.65 6.15 22.53
N LEU A 24 1.29 5.02 22.86
CA LEU A 24 1.51 3.93 21.91
C LEU A 24 0.19 3.37 21.36
N ARG A 25 -0.80 3.17 22.23
CA ARG A 25 -2.14 2.73 21.82
C ARG A 25 -2.81 3.75 20.90
N ARG A 26 -2.84 5.04 21.27
CA ARG A 26 -3.43 6.09 20.42
C ARG A 26 -2.74 6.21 19.07
N HIS A 27 -1.41 6.10 19.03
CA HIS A 27 -0.65 6.10 17.78
C HIS A 27 -1.03 4.90 16.90
N LYS A 28 -1.13 3.71 17.51
CA LYS A 28 -1.60 2.50 16.80
C LYS A 28 -3.00 2.69 16.23
N ASP A 29 -3.95 3.14 17.03
CA ASP A 29 -5.35 3.33 16.62
C ASP A 29 -5.45 4.38 15.49
N ALA A 30 -4.78 5.51 15.62
CA ALA A 30 -4.71 6.54 14.57
C ALA A 30 -4.14 5.99 13.25
N THR A 31 -3.17 5.09 13.33
CA THR A 31 -2.58 4.48 12.13
C THR A 31 -3.54 3.51 11.45
N VAL A 32 -4.26 2.70 12.24
CA VAL A 32 -5.29 1.80 11.71
C VAL A 32 -6.38 2.58 10.98
N GLU A 33 -6.87 3.66 11.59
CA GLU A 33 -7.89 4.52 10.99
C GLU A 33 -7.40 5.21 9.71
N LEU A 34 -6.16 5.71 9.68
CA LEU A 34 -5.57 6.29 8.47
C LEU A 34 -5.53 5.29 7.30
N THR A 35 -5.16 4.05 7.56
CA THR A 35 -5.14 3.02 6.50
C THR A 35 -6.54 2.66 6.02
N LYS A 36 -7.54 2.58 6.94
CA LYS A 36 -8.93 2.37 6.53
C LYS A 36 -9.41 3.49 5.61
N LEU A 37 -9.12 4.74 5.96
CA LEU A 37 -9.47 5.89 5.16
C LEU A 37 -8.77 5.87 3.79
N ASN A 38 -7.45 5.65 3.76
CA ASN A 38 -6.70 5.54 2.51
C ASN A 38 -7.24 4.42 1.60
N ARG A 39 -7.66 3.30 2.20
CA ARG A 39 -8.30 2.19 1.48
C ARG A 39 -9.66 2.58 0.89
N GLU A 40 -10.49 3.28 1.66
CA GLU A 40 -11.79 3.75 1.16
C GLU A 40 -11.63 4.77 0.03
N ILE A 41 -10.67 5.69 0.15
CA ILE A 41 -10.32 6.63 -0.91
C ILE A 41 -9.85 5.86 -2.15
N ALA A 42 -8.95 4.89 -2.00
CA ALA A 42 -8.47 4.06 -3.11
C ALA A 42 -9.62 3.34 -3.84
N LEU A 43 -10.59 2.78 -3.10
CA LEU A 43 -11.77 2.14 -3.70
C LEU A 43 -12.61 3.11 -4.52
N ARG A 44 -12.75 4.37 -4.07
CA ARG A 44 -13.45 5.42 -4.82
C ARG A 44 -12.68 5.81 -6.08
N MET A 45 -11.35 5.93 -5.99
CA MET A 45 -10.51 6.24 -7.15
C MET A 45 -10.59 5.14 -8.22
N ILE A 46 -10.61 3.87 -7.81
CA ILE A 46 -10.85 2.75 -8.73
C ILE A 46 -12.20 2.91 -9.45
N ALA A 47 -13.26 3.25 -8.73
CA ALA A 47 -14.59 3.44 -9.32
C ALA A 47 -14.60 4.59 -10.34
N LEU A 48 -14.00 5.74 -9.99
CA LEU A 48 -13.92 6.91 -10.86
C LEU A 48 -13.05 6.66 -12.10
N ALA A 49 -11.95 5.91 -11.97
CA ALA A 49 -11.08 5.62 -13.10
C ALA A 49 -11.77 4.81 -14.21
N HIS A 50 -12.79 4.01 -13.87
CA HIS A 50 -13.62 3.35 -14.89
C HIS A 50 -14.43 4.34 -15.73
N GLU A 51 -14.71 5.53 -15.21
CA GLU A 51 -15.48 6.58 -15.87
C GLU A 51 -14.58 7.61 -16.57
N THR A 52 -13.43 7.94 -15.98
CA THR A 52 -12.58 9.06 -16.44
C THR A 52 -11.29 8.64 -17.14
N GLY A 53 -10.80 7.42 -16.90
CA GLY A 53 -9.47 6.99 -17.35
C GLY A 53 -8.30 7.66 -16.61
N GLU A 54 -8.56 8.49 -15.60
CA GLU A 54 -7.50 9.24 -14.94
C GLU A 54 -6.56 8.34 -14.11
N VAL A 55 -5.27 8.39 -14.47
CA VAL A 55 -4.23 7.58 -13.83
C VAL A 55 -3.72 8.19 -12.53
N LYS A 56 -3.58 9.53 -12.47
CA LYS A 56 -2.91 10.21 -11.36
C LYS A 56 -3.55 9.93 -9.98
N PRO A 57 -4.89 10.00 -9.81
CA PRO A 57 -5.51 9.70 -8.53
C PRO A 57 -5.29 8.24 -8.07
N LEU A 58 -5.15 7.30 -9.00
CA LEU A 58 -4.83 5.90 -8.69
C LEU A 58 -3.39 5.76 -8.19
N ILE A 59 -2.43 6.45 -8.82
CA ILE A 59 -1.02 6.46 -8.38
C ILE A 59 -0.91 7.03 -6.97
N ASP A 60 -1.59 8.14 -6.70
CA ASP A 60 -1.60 8.75 -5.37
C ASP A 60 -2.20 7.81 -4.32
N ALA A 61 -3.27 7.08 -4.67
CA ALA A 61 -3.86 6.06 -3.80
C ALA A 61 -2.88 4.90 -3.49
N VAL A 62 -2.11 4.42 -4.48
CA VAL A 62 -1.05 3.42 -4.27
C VAL A 62 -0.03 3.92 -3.25
N ASN A 63 0.46 5.15 -3.44
CA ASN A 63 1.46 5.76 -2.56
C ASN A 63 0.94 5.95 -1.13
N ALA A 64 -0.29 6.45 -0.99
CA ALA A 64 -0.94 6.66 0.30
C ALA A 64 -1.09 5.35 1.08
N LEU A 65 -1.57 4.28 0.43
CA LEU A 65 -1.68 2.98 1.04
C LEU A 65 -0.31 2.46 1.52
N ARG A 66 0.70 2.49 0.65
CA ARG A 66 2.07 2.03 0.98
C ARG A 66 2.69 2.78 2.16
N SER A 67 2.49 4.10 2.23
CA SER A 67 3.01 4.91 3.33
C SER A 67 2.50 4.46 4.71
N SER A 68 1.33 3.82 4.75
CA SER A 68 0.65 3.38 5.96
C SER A 68 0.87 1.89 6.31
N GLU A 69 1.50 1.12 5.42
CA GLU A 69 1.73 -0.34 5.60
C GLU A 69 2.67 -0.69 6.76
N LYS A 70 3.69 0.15 7.02
CA LYS A 70 4.76 -0.15 7.98
C LYS A 70 4.33 -0.21 9.46
N TYR A 71 3.10 0.18 9.76
CA TYR A 71 2.62 0.36 11.13
C TYR A 71 1.51 -0.64 11.50
N TYR A 72 1.33 -1.66 10.67
CA TYR A 72 0.18 -2.56 10.74
C TYR A 72 0.50 -3.88 11.46
N PHE A 73 -0.37 -4.26 12.39
CA PHE A 73 -0.35 -5.56 13.07
C PHE A 73 -1.62 -6.36 12.70
N GLN A 74 -1.46 -7.68 12.56
CA GLN A 74 -2.42 -8.63 11.97
C GLN A 74 -3.89 -8.38 12.33
N ASP A 75 -4.70 -8.02 11.33
CA ASP A 75 -6.17 -7.95 11.40
C ASP A 75 -6.77 -7.99 9.97
N THR A 76 -8.08 -8.19 9.88
CA THR A 76 -8.97 -8.11 8.71
C THR A 76 -8.67 -6.96 7.74
N VAL A 77 -8.27 -5.79 8.25
CA VAL A 77 -7.91 -4.65 7.40
C VAL A 77 -6.70 -4.93 6.50
N GLN A 78 -5.79 -5.83 6.90
CA GLN A 78 -4.64 -6.22 6.06
C GLN A 78 -5.08 -7.04 4.84
N VAL A 79 -6.05 -7.95 5.01
CA VAL A 79 -6.60 -8.74 3.91
C VAL A 79 -7.22 -7.81 2.87
N ASP A 80 -8.05 -6.86 3.33
CA ASP A 80 -8.72 -5.93 2.43
C ASP A 80 -7.75 -4.96 1.76
N THR A 81 -6.75 -4.47 2.49
CA THR A 81 -5.74 -3.57 1.92
C THR A 81 -4.93 -4.27 0.82
N ALA A 82 -4.55 -5.53 1.02
CA ALA A 82 -3.86 -6.32 0.00
C ALA A 82 -4.72 -6.50 -1.27
N ARG A 83 -6.02 -6.78 -1.10
CA ARG A 83 -6.96 -6.87 -2.23
C ARG A 83 -7.12 -5.54 -2.97
N VAL A 84 -7.22 -4.43 -2.23
CA VAL A 84 -7.37 -3.09 -2.82
C VAL A 84 -6.12 -2.70 -3.61
N GLN A 85 -4.91 -2.96 -3.08
CA GLN A 85 -3.69 -2.72 -3.85
C GLN A 85 -3.59 -3.59 -5.10
N LYS A 86 -3.99 -4.87 -5.01
CA LYS A 86 -4.03 -5.74 -6.19
C LYS A 86 -4.99 -5.19 -7.24
N LYS A 87 -6.18 -4.73 -6.82
CA LYS A 87 -7.19 -4.15 -7.72
C LYS A 87 -6.72 -2.83 -8.33
N LEU A 88 -6.06 -1.96 -7.56
CA LEU A 88 -5.40 -0.76 -8.10
C LEU A 88 -4.40 -1.13 -9.19
N GLY A 89 -3.56 -2.14 -8.94
CA GLY A 89 -2.62 -2.66 -9.92
C GLY A 89 -3.30 -3.16 -11.20
N ASP A 90 -4.41 -3.88 -11.09
CA ASP A 90 -5.16 -4.38 -12.26
C ASP A 90 -5.70 -3.23 -13.12
N VAL A 91 -6.28 -2.20 -12.49
CA VAL A 91 -6.82 -1.02 -13.19
C VAL A 91 -5.70 -0.23 -13.86
N LEU A 92 -4.62 0.06 -13.14
CA LEU A 92 -3.45 0.78 -13.65
C LEU A 92 -2.80 0.04 -14.81
N LEU A 93 -2.65 -1.29 -14.71
CA LEU A 93 -2.10 -2.11 -15.80
C LEU A 93 -3.01 -2.09 -17.02
N ASN A 94 -4.33 -2.10 -16.83
CA ASN A 94 -5.28 -2.04 -17.94
C ASN A 94 -5.20 -0.68 -18.67
N ILE A 95 -5.18 0.43 -17.93
CA ILE A 95 -5.03 1.77 -18.52
C ILE A 95 -3.69 1.89 -19.24
N GLY A 96 -2.59 1.55 -18.56
CA GLY A 96 -1.25 1.66 -19.14
C GLY A 96 -1.03 0.81 -20.40
N LYS A 97 -1.71 -0.34 -20.51
CA LYS A 97 -1.71 -1.13 -21.74
C LYS A 97 -2.52 -0.52 -22.88
N ASN A 98 -3.62 0.16 -22.56
CA ASN A 98 -4.53 0.71 -23.56
C ASN A 98 -4.04 2.05 -24.09
N GLU A 99 -3.33 2.81 -23.26
CA GLU A 99 -2.86 4.17 -23.56
C GLU A 99 -1.35 4.25 -23.76
N ASP A 100 -0.64 3.11 -23.75
CA ASP A 100 0.83 3.03 -23.75
C ASP A 100 1.50 3.88 -22.64
N ASP A 101 0.79 4.08 -21.53
CA ASP A 101 1.26 4.87 -20.38
C ASP A 101 2.14 4.02 -19.45
N MET A 102 3.46 4.18 -19.61
CA MET A 102 4.44 3.50 -18.77
C MET A 102 4.37 3.90 -17.29
N SER A 103 3.94 5.12 -16.97
CA SER A 103 3.81 5.55 -15.57
C SER A 103 2.70 4.77 -14.85
N ALA A 104 1.61 4.45 -15.55
CA ALA A 104 0.57 3.58 -15.05
C ALA A 104 1.08 2.13 -14.85
N ILE A 105 1.88 1.60 -15.78
CA ILE A 105 2.45 0.25 -15.68
C ILE A 105 3.44 0.15 -14.50
N GLU A 106 4.30 1.14 -14.30
CA GLU A 106 5.22 1.21 -13.16
C GLU A 106 4.46 1.29 -11.83
N ALA A 107 3.41 2.11 -11.77
CA ALA A 107 2.56 2.20 -10.58
C ALA A 107 1.81 0.89 -10.30
N ALA A 108 1.37 0.16 -11.34
CA ALA A 108 0.78 -1.17 -11.19
C ALA A 108 1.76 -2.16 -10.56
N ILE A 109 3.02 -2.17 -11.02
CA ILE A 109 4.09 -2.99 -10.45
C ILE A 109 4.29 -2.69 -8.96
N ILE A 110 4.30 -1.41 -8.59
CA ILE A 110 4.40 -0.98 -7.20
C ILE A 110 3.23 -1.51 -6.37
N ALA A 111 2.00 -1.40 -6.87
CA ALA A 111 0.79 -1.86 -6.20
C ALA A 111 0.80 -3.39 -6.00
N TYR A 112 1.18 -4.16 -7.01
CA TYR A 112 1.29 -5.62 -6.87
C TYR A 112 2.35 -6.03 -5.85
N ARG A 113 3.49 -5.33 -5.78
CA ARG A 113 4.52 -5.62 -4.78
C ARG A 113 4.02 -5.42 -3.35
N GLY A 114 3.25 -4.36 -3.10
CA GLY A 114 2.66 -4.15 -1.78
C GLY A 114 1.60 -5.22 -1.45
N ALA A 115 0.74 -5.58 -2.41
CA ALA A 115 -0.21 -6.70 -2.25
C ALA A 115 0.50 -8.03 -1.93
N ILE A 116 1.59 -8.36 -2.63
CA ILE A 116 2.40 -9.57 -2.36
C ILE A 116 3.02 -9.52 -0.97
N THR A 117 3.53 -8.36 -0.55
CA THR A 117 4.16 -8.17 0.76
C THR A 117 3.14 -8.43 1.86
N ILE A 118 1.98 -7.76 1.81
CA ILE A 118 0.93 -7.92 2.82
C ILE A 118 0.36 -9.34 2.79
N ALA A 119 0.08 -9.91 1.61
CA ALA A 119 -0.45 -11.26 1.49
C ALA A 119 0.52 -12.32 2.06
N SER A 120 1.83 -12.09 1.93
CA SER A 120 2.85 -12.95 2.54
C SER A 120 2.84 -12.86 4.07
N MET A 121 2.68 -11.66 4.62
CA MET A 121 2.64 -11.43 6.06
C MET A 121 1.43 -12.07 6.74
N ILE A 122 0.28 -12.07 6.07
CA ILE A 122 -0.98 -12.63 6.61
C ILE A 122 -1.21 -14.09 6.23
N GLY A 123 -0.30 -14.71 5.47
CA GLY A 123 -0.45 -16.09 5.02
C GLY A 123 -1.57 -16.31 3.99
N ALA A 124 -2.04 -15.26 3.30
CA ALA A 124 -3.07 -15.36 2.27
C ALA A 124 -2.47 -15.88 0.95
N GLN A 125 -2.24 -17.18 0.87
CA GLN A 125 -1.51 -17.82 -0.23
C GLN A 125 -2.15 -17.58 -1.60
N ASP A 126 -3.46 -17.70 -1.71
CA ASP A 126 -4.18 -17.53 -2.98
C ASP A 126 -4.02 -16.11 -3.53
N LEU A 127 -4.22 -15.10 -2.66
CA LEU A 127 -4.04 -13.69 -3.02
C LEU A 127 -2.58 -13.40 -3.41
N ARG A 128 -1.62 -13.99 -2.69
CA ARG A 128 -0.19 -13.85 -3.01
C ARG A 128 0.14 -14.39 -4.39
N LEU A 129 -0.38 -15.56 -4.74
CA LEU A 129 -0.14 -16.18 -6.04
C LEU A 129 -0.82 -15.41 -7.17
N ASP A 130 -2.05 -14.93 -6.97
CA ASP A 130 -2.75 -14.07 -7.93
C ASP A 130 -1.98 -12.77 -8.20
N ALA A 131 -1.58 -12.05 -7.14
CA ALA A 131 -0.81 -10.82 -7.26
C ALA A 131 0.56 -11.04 -7.93
N ARG A 132 1.23 -12.19 -7.70
CA ARG A 132 2.49 -12.54 -8.39
C ARG A 132 2.31 -12.77 -9.89
N LYS A 133 1.18 -13.35 -10.30
CA LYS A 133 0.86 -13.52 -11.72
C LYS A 133 0.66 -12.16 -12.38
N SER A 134 -0.13 -11.27 -11.78
CA SER A 134 -0.34 -9.91 -12.30
C SER A 134 0.97 -9.09 -12.31
N TYR A 135 1.81 -9.22 -11.28
CA TYR A 135 3.14 -8.61 -11.25
C TYR A 135 4.01 -9.07 -12.43
N ALA A 136 4.09 -10.38 -12.66
CA ALA A 136 4.87 -10.93 -13.77
C ALA A 136 4.35 -10.44 -15.13
N LEU A 137 3.02 -10.35 -15.28
CA LEU A 137 2.41 -9.78 -16.47
C LEU A 137 2.85 -8.31 -16.68
N ALA A 138 2.79 -7.48 -15.64
CA ALA A 138 3.20 -6.07 -15.72
C ALA A 138 4.68 -5.91 -16.08
N MET A 139 5.57 -6.72 -15.48
CA MET A 139 7.01 -6.70 -15.81
C MET A 139 7.30 -7.02 -17.29
N ASN A 140 6.51 -7.90 -17.90
CA ASN A 140 6.65 -8.20 -19.33
C ASN A 140 6.33 -6.99 -20.23
N TYR A 141 5.42 -6.11 -19.80
CA TYR A 141 5.09 -4.89 -20.55
C TYR A 141 6.20 -3.83 -20.45
N VAL A 142 6.86 -3.71 -19.28
CA VAL A 142 8.04 -2.85 -19.14
C VAL A 142 9.14 -3.28 -20.13
N GLY A 143 9.48 -4.57 -20.16
CA GLY A 143 10.48 -5.09 -21.09
C GLY A 143 10.06 -5.04 -22.58
N LYS A 144 8.79 -4.79 -22.90
CA LYS A 144 8.35 -4.52 -24.28
C LYS A 144 8.53 -3.05 -24.62
N GLY A 145 8.09 -2.14 -23.76
CA GLY A 145 8.20 -0.69 -24.03
C GLY A 145 9.65 -0.21 -24.09
N GLU A 146 10.56 -0.77 -23.28
CA GLU A 146 12.01 -0.51 -23.41
C GLU A 146 12.54 -0.89 -24.80
N ARG A 147 12.13 -2.06 -25.34
CA ARG A 147 12.53 -2.50 -26.68
C ARG A 147 11.92 -1.64 -27.79
N THR A 148 10.69 -1.19 -27.64
CA THR A 148 10.05 -0.30 -28.61
C THR A 148 10.74 1.07 -28.64
N GLN A 149 11.09 1.62 -27.47
CA GLN A 149 11.82 2.89 -27.38
C GLN A 149 13.23 2.79 -27.97
N THR A 150 13.98 1.71 -27.71
CA THR A 150 15.33 1.56 -28.28
C THR A 150 15.30 1.44 -29.81
N VAL A 151 14.34 0.71 -30.37
CA VAL A 151 14.16 0.62 -31.83
C VAL A 151 13.78 1.97 -32.44
N SER A 152 12.90 2.75 -31.78
CA SER A 152 12.53 4.08 -32.25
C SER A 152 13.71 5.07 -32.25
N LEU A 153 14.64 4.95 -31.30
CA LEU A 153 15.83 5.81 -31.23
C LEU A 153 16.91 5.41 -32.25
N MET A 154 17.03 4.13 -32.61
CA MET A 154 17.98 3.66 -33.64
C MET A 154 17.55 3.98 -35.07
N GLY A 155 16.25 4.14 -35.34
CA GLY A 155 15.73 4.48 -36.67
C GLY A 155 15.75 5.96 -37.04
N ALA A 156 16.18 6.83 -36.13
CA ALA A 156 16.17 8.29 -36.31
C ALA A 156 17.57 8.89 -36.61
N ALA A 157 18.54 8.07 -37.01
CA ALA A 157 19.93 8.48 -37.33
C ALA A 157 20.21 8.43 -38.84
#